data_AF-A0A523Q6G0-F1
#
_entry.id   AF-A0A523Q6G0-F1
#
_cell.length_a   1.000
_cell.length_b   1.000
_cell.length_c   1.000
_cell.angle_alpha   90.00
_cell.angle_beta   90.00
_cell.angle_gamma   90.00
#
_symmetry.space_group_name_H-M   'P 1'
#
loop_
_entity.id
_entity.type
_entity.pdbx_description
1 polymer ?
#
loop_
_entity_poly.entity_id
_entity_poly.type
_entity_poly.pdbx_seq_one_letter_code
_entity_poly.pdbx_strand_id
1 'polypeptide(L)'
;MVAKGYEGRVRCEAAPYKAPAMAWPAHVAPLQLLAPPASPTSPWAGKLLAVWHGYRAEGHRIVAWRLDAQGQPQGPREDLLNGWDEQPGLRPRGTPAGATVDSQGRLWVVEDRNRTVLVVAPEN
;
A
#
# COMPACT_ATOMS: atom_id res chain seq x y z
N MET A 1 -14.91 -25.19 -19.19
CA MET A 1 -15.56 -24.09 -19.95
C MET A 1 -14.66 -22.87 -19.86
N VAL A 2 -14.27 -22.27 -20.99
CA VAL A 2 -13.46 -21.04 -21.01
C VAL A 2 -14.42 -19.85 -21.04
N ALA A 3 -14.12 -18.79 -20.30
CA ALA A 3 -14.88 -17.55 -20.39
C ALA A 3 -14.80 -17.00 -21.83
N LYS A 4 -15.95 -16.80 -22.48
CA LYS A 4 -16.04 -16.16 -23.80
C LYS A 4 -15.48 -14.73 -23.71
N GLY A 5 -14.74 -14.28 -24.74
CA GLY A 5 -14.16 -12.94 -24.81
C GLY A 5 -12.68 -12.84 -24.40
N TYR A 6 -12.03 -13.98 -24.09
CA TYR A 6 -10.61 -14.05 -23.72
C TYR A 6 -9.72 -14.66 -24.81
N GLU A 7 -10.25 -14.84 -26.03
CA GLU A 7 -9.59 -15.52 -27.14
C GLU A 7 -8.32 -14.79 -27.62
N GLY A 8 -8.25 -13.47 -27.42
CA GLY A 8 -7.09 -12.62 -27.76
C GLY A 8 -6.18 -12.26 -26.59
N ARG A 9 -6.27 -12.95 -25.45
CA ARG A 9 -5.46 -12.59 -24.26
C ARG A 9 -3.97 -12.72 -24.55
N VAL A 10 -3.20 -11.70 -24.19
CA VAL A 10 -1.73 -11.77 -24.21
C VAL A 10 -1.28 -12.83 -23.21
N ARG A 11 -0.48 -13.80 -23.67
CA ARG A 11 0.18 -14.75 -22.79
C ARG A 11 1.46 -14.12 -22.27
N CYS A 12 1.46 -13.73 -21.00
CA CYS A 12 2.62 -13.19 -20.29
C CYS A 12 3.65 -14.30 -19.95
N GLU A 13 3.96 -15.15 -20.93
CA GLU A 13 4.75 -16.38 -20.77
C GLU A 13 6.09 -16.29 -21.52
N ALA A 14 6.24 -15.32 -22.43
CA ALA A 14 7.44 -15.13 -23.24
C ALA A 14 7.72 -13.65 -23.56
N ALA A 15 8.94 -13.37 -24.00
CA ALA A 15 9.35 -12.04 -24.43
C ALA A 15 8.35 -11.44 -25.46
N PRO A 16 8.02 -10.14 -25.37
CA PRO A 16 8.69 -9.11 -24.57
C PRO A 16 8.10 -8.90 -23.15
N TYR A 17 7.46 -9.90 -22.54
CA TYR A 17 6.95 -9.78 -21.17
C TYR A 17 8.08 -9.48 -20.17
N LYS A 18 7.92 -8.40 -19.39
CA LYS A 18 8.78 -8.06 -18.25
C LYS A 18 8.02 -8.35 -16.96
N ALA A 19 8.57 -9.25 -16.15
CA ALA A 19 8.00 -9.56 -14.84
C ALA A 19 7.92 -8.30 -13.95
N PRO A 20 6.90 -8.20 -13.07
CA PRO A 20 6.84 -7.12 -12.10
C PRO A 20 8.01 -7.22 -11.13
N ALA A 21 8.43 -6.07 -10.57
CA ALA A 21 9.48 -6.04 -9.53
C ALA A 21 9.09 -6.86 -8.28
N MET A 22 7.79 -6.94 -7.99
CA MET A 22 7.25 -7.69 -6.86
C MET A 22 5.80 -8.11 -7.15
N ALA A 23 5.44 -9.33 -6.72
CA ALA A 23 4.06 -9.78 -6.67
C ALA A 23 3.52 -9.63 -5.24
N TRP A 24 2.27 -9.21 -5.10
CA TRP A 24 1.61 -9.03 -3.81
C TRP A 24 0.45 -10.03 -3.63
N PRO A 25 0.01 -10.26 -2.38
CA PRO A 25 -1.13 -11.13 -2.14
C PRO A 25 -2.35 -10.70 -2.96
N ALA A 26 -3.16 -11.68 -3.34
CA ALA A 26 -4.37 -11.41 -4.10
C ALA A 26 -5.31 -10.49 -3.33
N HIS A 27 -6.00 -9.60 -4.07
CA HIS A 27 -7.04 -8.71 -3.54
C HIS A 27 -6.58 -7.62 -2.56
N VAL A 28 -5.28 -7.31 -2.46
CA VAL A 28 -4.81 -6.16 -1.66
C VAL A 28 -5.27 -4.80 -2.19
N ALA A 29 -5.67 -4.73 -3.47
CA ALA A 29 -6.19 -3.54 -4.15
C ALA A 29 -5.36 -2.27 -3.85
N PRO A 30 -4.13 -2.18 -4.39
CA PRO A 30 -3.28 -1.02 -4.13
C PRO A 30 -3.86 0.21 -4.83
N LEU A 31 -4.18 1.26 -4.08
CA LEU A 31 -4.73 2.51 -4.62
C LEU A 31 -3.70 3.63 -4.75
N GLN A 32 -2.62 3.57 -3.96
CA GLN A 32 -1.52 4.52 -4.07
C GLN A 32 -0.19 3.84 -3.72
N LEU A 33 0.85 4.22 -4.47
CA LEU A 33 2.24 4.03 -4.08
C LEU A 33 2.85 5.40 -3.78
N LEU A 34 3.61 5.48 -2.69
CA LEU A 34 4.25 6.70 -2.23
C LEU A 34 5.71 6.42 -1.91
N ALA A 35 6.62 7.15 -2.55
CA ALA A 35 8.02 7.24 -2.12
C ALA A 35 8.18 8.57 -1.37
N PRO A 36 8.21 8.58 -0.03
CA PRO A 36 8.32 9.81 0.74
C PRO A 36 9.63 10.54 0.42
N PRO A 37 9.64 11.89 0.48
CA PRO A 37 10.86 12.66 0.30
C PRO A 37 11.97 12.20 1.23
N ALA A 38 13.21 12.28 0.76
CA ALA A 38 14.36 12.03 1.61
C ALA A 38 14.38 13.02 2.77
N SER A 39 14.44 12.52 3.99
CA SER A 39 14.58 13.32 5.20
C SER A 39 15.32 12.49 6.26
N PRO A 40 16.38 13.02 6.89
CA PRO A 40 17.13 12.30 7.91
C PRO A 40 16.31 11.90 9.13
N THR A 41 15.23 12.63 9.40
CA THR A 41 14.39 12.47 10.59
C THR A 41 13.08 11.75 10.31
N SER A 42 12.75 11.50 9.03
CA SER A 42 11.49 10.86 8.65
C SER A 42 11.61 9.33 8.77
N PRO A 43 10.76 8.67 9.58
CA PRO A 43 10.73 7.21 9.65
C PRO A 43 10.22 6.54 8.35
N TRP A 44 9.71 7.35 7.41
CA TRP A 44 9.17 6.92 6.13
C TRP A 44 10.20 7.04 4.98
N ALA A 45 11.32 7.73 5.20
CA ALA A 45 12.32 7.96 4.15
C ALA A 45 12.99 6.66 3.71
N GLY A 46 13.32 6.58 2.42
CA GLY A 46 13.97 5.39 1.82
C GLY A 46 13.05 4.17 1.71
N LYS A 47 11.73 4.36 1.81
CA LYS A 47 10.72 3.31 1.68
C LYS A 47 9.77 3.58 0.52
N LEU A 48 9.23 2.50 -0.05
CA LEU A 48 8.04 2.52 -0.88
C LEU A 48 6.85 2.16 0.00
N LEU A 49 5.97 3.12 0.28
CA LEU A 49 4.71 2.88 0.95
C LEU A 49 3.66 2.46 -0.09
N ALA A 50 2.85 1.46 0.23
CA ALA A 50 1.69 1.07 -0.56
C ALA A 50 0.42 1.11 0.29
N VAL A 51 -0.60 1.77 -0.23
CA VAL A 51 -1.91 1.88 0.37
C VAL A 51 -2.79 0.73 -0.15
N TRP A 52 -3.04 -0.25 0.70
CA TRP A 52 -3.80 -1.45 0.36
C TRP A 52 -5.24 -1.33 0.85
N HIS A 53 -6.15 -1.05 -0.09
CA HIS A 53 -7.58 -0.85 0.17
C HIS A 53 -8.37 -2.17 0.27
N GLY A 54 -7.75 -3.27 -0.15
CA GLY A 54 -8.38 -4.57 -0.35
C GLY A 54 -9.36 -5.00 0.73
N TYR A 55 -10.53 -5.51 0.33
CA TYR A 55 -11.61 -5.88 1.24
C TYR A 55 -11.40 -7.22 2.00
N ARG A 56 -10.31 -7.93 1.69
CA ARG A 56 -9.98 -9.27 2.23
C ARG A 56 -8.89 -9.17 3.29
N ALA A 57 -8.52 -10.34 3.85
CA ALA A 57 -7.60 -10.47 4.97
C ALA A 57 -6.24 -9.79 4.81
N GLU A 58 -5.73 -9.59 3.58
CA GLU A 58 -4.43 -8.92 3.34
C GLU A 58 -4.55 -7.41 3.06
N GLY A 59 -5.75 -6.86 2.92
CA GLY A 59 -5.93 -5.42 2.71
C GLY A 59 -6.09 -4.64 4.02
N HIS A 60 -6.79 -3.50 3.94
CA HIS A 60 -7.07 -2.61 5.08
C HIS A 60 -5.82 -2.13 5.82
N ARG A 61 -4.75 -1.79 5.07
CA ARG A 61 -3.45 -1.45 5.67
C ARG A 61 -2.59 -0.53 4.82
N ILE A 62 -1.60 0.07 5.46
CA ILE A 62 -0.44 0.65 4.78
C ILE A 62 0.75 -0.26 5.05
N VAL A 63 1.41 -0.68 3.99
CA VAL A 63 2.63 -1.49 4.04
C VAL A 63 3.79 -0.73 3.42
N ALA A 64 5.01 -1.18 3.67
CA ALA A 64 6.19 -0.63 3.06
C ALA A 64 7.26 -1.67 2.74
N TRP A 65 8.14 -1.30 1.82
CA TRP A 65 9.42 -1.98 1.55
C TRP A 65 10.53 -0.95 1.52
N ARG A 66 11.75 -1.38 1.83
CA ARG A 66 12.94 -0.55 1.62
C ARG A 66 13.16 -0.37 0.12
N LEU A 67 13.61 0.81 -0.29
CA LEU A 67 14.07 1.06 -1.65
C LEU A 67 15.57 0.78 -1.74
N ASP A 68 15.99 0.09 -2.80
CA ASP A 68 17.40 -0.06 -3.14
C ASP A 68 17.96 1.21 -3.82
N ALA A 69 19.24 1.18 -4.20
CA ALA A 69 19.90 2.29 -4.87
C ALA A 69 19.32 2.62 -6.27
N GLN A 70 18.55 1.69 -6.85
CA GLN A 70 17.85 1.83 -8.13
C GLN A 70 16.38 2.24 -7.93
N GLY A 71 15.95 2.49 -6.69
CA GLY A 71 14.58 2.83 -6.35
C GLY A 71 13.59 1.66 -6.49
N GLN A 72 14.07 0.40 -6.45
CA GLN A 72 13.21 -0.78 -6.44
C GLN A 72 12.91 -1.23 -5.01
N PRO A 73 11.69 -1.74 -4.75
CA PRO A 73 11.37 -2.31 -3.45
C PRO A 73 12.16 -3.61 -3.21
N GLN A 74 12.77 -3.73 -2.03
CA GLN A 74 13.58 -4.88 -1.63
C GLN A 74 13.31 -5.30 -0.18
N GLY A 75 13.66 -6.55 0.12
CA GLY A 75 13.59 -7.09 1.47
C GLY A 75 12.17 -7.45 1.93
N PRO A 76 12.00 -7.75 3.23
CA PRO A 76 10.70 -8.11 3.78
C PRO A 76 9.73 -6.91 3.80
N ARG A 77 8.44 -7.23 3.72
CA ARG A 77 7.34 -6.27 3.90
C ARG A 77 7.31 -5.79 5.35
N GLU A 78 7.15 -4.48 5.55
CA GLU A 78 6.81 -3.86 6.82
C GLU A 78 5.31 -3.51 6.83
N ASP A 79 4.58 -3.92 7.87
CA ASP A 79 3.18 -3.51 8.07
C ASP A 79 3.16 -2.21 8.91
N LEU A 80 3.09 -1.05 8.24
CA LEU A 80 3.20 0.25 8.92
C LEU A 80 1.93 0.64 9.67
N LEU A 81 0.76 0.42 9.06
CA LEU A 81 -0.54 0.60 9.69
C LEU A 81 -1.37 -0.63 9.41
N ASN A 82 -1.61 -1.44 10.44
CA ASN A 82 -2.35 -2.69 10.36
C ASN A 82 -3.27 -2.85 11.60
N GLY A 83 -3.84 -4.05 11.77
CA GLY A 83 -4.81 -4.30 12.85
C GLY A 83 -6.01 -3.38 12.76
N TRP A 84 -6.34 -2.91 11.56
CA TRP A 84 -7.40 -1.95 11.31
C TRP A 84 -8.76 -2.63 11.16
N ASP A 85 -9.00 -3.57 12.07
CA ASP A 85 -10.21 -4.34 12.13
C ASP A 85 -11.35 -3.50 12.71
N GLU A 86 -12.57 -3.86 12.30
CA GLU A 86 -13.77 -3.32 12.88
C GLU A 86 -13.85 -3.67 14.36
N GLN A 87 -14.18 -2.67 15.18
CA GLN A 87 -14.44 -2.83 16.61
C GLN A 87 -15.82 -2.22 16.90
N PRO A 88 -16.86 -3.04 17.11
CA PRO A 88 -18.22 -2.57 17.30
C PRO A 88 -18.34 -1.49 18.38
N GLY A 89 -18.98 -0.37 18.04
CA GLY A 89 -19.16 0.78 18.94
C GLY A 89 -17.92 1.68 19.10
N LEU A 90 -16.76 1.28 18.57
CA LEU A 90 -15.51 2.05 18.68
C LEU A 90 -15.02 2.57 17.32
N ARG A 91 -14.85 1.70 16.32
CA ARG A 91 -14.39 2.09 14.98
C ARG A 91 -14.82 1.12 13.87
N PRO A 92 -15.04 1.62 12.64
CA PRO A 92 -15.21 0.75 11.48
C PRO A 92 -13.88 0.11 11.06
N ARG A 93 -13.95 -0.89 10.18
CA ARG A 93 -12.77 -1.43 9.51
C ARG A 93 -12.11 -0.36 8.63
N GLY A 94 -10.79 -0.32 8.59
CA GLY A 94 -10.04 0.65 7.78
C GLY A 94 -10.30 0.56 6.29
N THR A 95 -10.38 1.70 5.61
CA THR A 95 -10.57 1.76 4.15
C THR A 95 -9.60 2.75 3.50
N PRO A 96 -8.28 2.54 3.66
CA PRO A 96 -7.30 3.54 3.26
C PRO A 96 -7.26 3.65 1.74
N ALA A 97 -7.46 4.87 1.22
CA ALA A 97 -7.53 5.17 -0.20
C ALA A 97 -6.32 5.99 -0.68
N GLY A 98 -5.70 6.75 0.21
CA GLY A 98 -4.47 7.48 -0.08
C GLY A 98 -3.73 7.89 1.18
N ALA A 99 -2.48 8.31 1.00
CA ALA A 99 -1.63 8.82 2.05
C ALA A 99 -0.62 9.85 1.52
N THR A 100 -0.15 10.72 2.41
CA THR A 100 0.95 11.65 2.15
C THR A 100 1.75 11.90 3.43
N VAL A 101 2.98 12.37 3.29
CA VAL A 101 3.83 12.78 4.42
C VAL A 101 3.97 14.30 4.38
N ASP A 102 3.70 14.96 5.51
CA ASP A 102 3.87 16.41 5.62
C ASP A 102 5.31 16.83 5.95
N SER A 103 5.56 18.13 6.00
CA SER A 103 6.90 18.69 6.31
C SER A 103 7.37 18.40 7.74
N GLN A 104 6.47 17.98 8.64
CA GLN A 104 6.80 17.58 10.01
C GLN A 104 7.08 16.07 10.12
N GLY A 105 7.02 15.34 9.01
CA GLY A 105 7.24 13.89 8.99
C GLY A 105 6.04 13.09 9.51
N ARG A 106 4.84 13.69 9.59
CA ARG A 106 3.61 12.96 9.94
C ARG A 106 3.01 12.32 8.70
N LEU A 107 2.53 11.09 8.85
CA LEU A 107 1.82 10.38 7.78
C LEU A 107 0.33 10.67 7.89
N TRP A 108 -0.22 11.30 6.86
CA TRP A 108 -1.64 11.55 6.70
C TRP A 108 -2.26 10.47 5.83
N VAL A 109 -3.40 9.92 6.24
CA VAL A 109 -4.10 8.84 5.54
C VAL A 109 -5.55 9.23 5.34
N VAL A 110 -6.07 9.08 4.12
CA VAL A 110 -7.47 9.34 3.81
C VAL A 110 -8.21 8.02 3.60
N GLU A 111 -9.44 7.95 4.11
CA GLU A 111 -10.33 6.81 3.93
C GLU A 111 -11.61 7.24 3.21
N ASP A 112 -11.88 6.59 2.08
CA ASP A 112 -13.00 6.95 1.21
C ASP A 112 -14.36 6.53 1.78
N ARG A 113 -14.47 5.29 2.30
CA ARG A 113 -15.73 4.77 2.83
C ARG A 113 -16.05 5.31 4.22
N ASN A 114 -15.03 5.43 5.05
CA ASN A 114 -15.17 5.92 6.43
C ASN A 114 -15.25 7.46 6.50
N ARG A 115 -14.88 8.17 5.41
CA ARG A 115 -14.90 9.64 5.32
C ARG A 115 -14.03 10.31 6.37
N THR A 116 -12.89 9.70 6.64
CA THR A 116 -11.97 10.05 7.72
C THR A 116 -10.61 10.43 7.17
N VAL A 117 -9.93 11.32 7.89
CA VAL A 117 -8.52 11.63 7.69
C VAL A 117 -7.81 11.30 9.00
N LEU A 118 -6.86 10.39 8.93
CA LEU A 118 -6.00 10.02 10.06
C LEU A 118 -4.65 10.70 9.94
N VAL A 119 -4.05 11.00 11.10
CA VAL A 119 -2.64 11.39 11.20
C VAL A 119 -1.91 10.40 12.10
N VAL A 120 -0.78 9.92 11.61
CA VAL A 120 0.17 9.10 12.35
C VAL A 120 1.39 9.97 12.62
N ALA A 121 1.63 10.24 13.89
CA ALA A 121 2.72 11.07 14.36
C ALA A 121 3.59 10.26 15.34
N PRO A 122 4.88 10.62 15.50
CA PRO A 122 5.70 10.07 16.57
C PRO A 122 5.04 10.26 17.94
N GLU A 123 5.22 9.31 18.84
CA GLU A 123 4.92 9.53 20.26
C GLU A 123 5.89 10.58 20.83
N ASN A 124 5.36 11.51 21.62
CA ASN A 124 6.15 12.55 22.29
C ASN A 124 6.90 12.00 23.50
#